data_AF-A0A921LSB0-F1
#
_entry.id   AF-A0A921LSB0-F1
#
_cell.length_a   1.000
_cell.length_b   1.000
_cell.length_c   1.000
_cell.angle_alpha   90.00
_cell.angle_beta   90.00
_cell.angle_gamma   90.00
#
_symmetry.space_group_name_H-M   'P 1'
#
loop_
_entity.id
_entity.type
_entity.pdbx_description
1 polymer ?
#
loop_
_entity_poly.entity_id
_entity_poly.type
_entity_poly.pdbx_seq_one_letter_code
_entity_poly.pdbx_strand_id
1 'polypeptide(L)'
;MPNSLQNLRKEAGYRTAKDFAEAVDIPAPTYTRYEQEPAKIPIERAWIIADFLGCTIDAVVGRTPIKPSEMRGPVQRVYDALSDKNKGLLDDYLDYIQYKDGKEQARDRAQDQRRYEELVQQYSRQFYESMGSGEADFIDLVSLGDADALRARFLEFVETRLADERDREIADALDTAESVGRRNARDNGWEFEVAGERFLIRDTKPKEPLSIELACYKLSNMLSAQYEERDREALEGITSAYDGMRRRRNAFPRSLGGSYGNDHH
;
A
#
# COMPACT_ATOMS: atom_id res chain seq x y z
N MET A 1 -6.14 -41.92 19.60
CA MET A 1 -7.47 -41.95 18.96
C MET A 1 -7.56 -43.25 18.17
N PRO A 2 -8.48 -44.19 18.47
CA PRO A 2 -8.51 -45.47 17.80
C PRO A 2 -9.03 -45.32 16.36
N ASN A 3 -8.11 -45.54 15.41
CA ASN A 3 -8.22 -45.76 13.96
C ASN A 3 -9.57 -45.44 13.27
N SER A 4 -9.67 -44.21 12.75
CA SER A 4 -10.75 -43.76 11.84
C SER A 4 -11.06 -44.81 10.77
N LEU A 5 -10.02 -45.34 10.12
CA LEU A 5 -10.15 -46.31 9.03
C LEU A 5 -10.71 -47.68 9.48
N GLN A 6 -10.39 -48.13 10.69
CA GLN A 6 -10.93 -49.38 11.23
C GLN A 6 -12.42 -49.28 11.52
N ASN A 7 -12.88 -48.11 11.97
CA ASN A 7 -14.30 -47.88 12.22
C ASN A 7 -15.06 -47.78 10.91
N LEU A 8 -14.54 -47.04 9.93
CA LEU A 8 -15.11 -46.94 8.59
C LEU A 8 -15.23 -48.31 7.90
N ARG A 9 -14.21 -49.17 8.02
CA ARG A 9 -14.28 -50.54 7.50
C ARG A 9 -15.39 -51.37 8.15
N LYS A 10 -15.56 -51.26 9.47
CA LYS A 10 -16.61 -51.99 10.21
C LYS A 10 -18.00 -51.48 9.85
N GLU A 11 -18.15 -50.18 9.68
CA GLU A 11 -19.40 -49.54 9.22
C GLU A 11 -19.77 -50.01 7.81
N ALA A 12 -18.77 -50.19 6.93
CA ALA A 12 -18.95 -50.79 5.61
C ALA A 12 -19.22 -52.32 5.63
N GLY A 13 -19.31 -52.94 6.82
CA GLY A 13 -19.68 -54.35 6.98
C GLY A 13 -18.53 -55.36 6.93
N TYR A 14 -17.28 -54.91 6.79
CA TYR A 14 -16.13 -55.80 6.72
C TYR A 14 -15.58 -56.08 8.12
N ARG A 15 -15.59 -57.35 8.53
CA ARG A 15 -15.13 -57.76 9.88
C ARG A 15 -13.62 -57.84 9.99
N THR A 16 -12.92 -58.24 8.94
CA THR A 16 -11.45 -58.33 8.95
C THR A 16 -10.80 -57.36 7.95
N ALA A 17 -9.56 -56.96 8.26
CA ALA A 17 -8.75 -56.14 7.37
C ALA A 17 -8.38 -56.86 6.08
N LYS A 18 -8.31 -58.20 6.11
CA LYS A 18 -8.02 -59.04 4.95
C LYS A 18 -9.16 -59.02 3.93
N ASP A 19 -10.40 -59.16 4.41
CA ASP A 19 -11.59 -59.16 3.54
C ASP A 19 -11.75 -57.82 2.82
N PHE A 20 -11.45 -56.71 3.50
CA PHE A 20 -11.49 -55.39 2.90
C PHE A 20 -10.34 -55.17 1.91
N ALA A 21 -9.13 -55.63 2.25
CA ALA A 21 -7.97 -55.51 1.38
C ALA A 21 -8.15 -56.30 0.06
N GLU A 22 -8.80 -57.46 0.11
CA GLU A 22 -9.16 -58.26 -1.08
C GLU A 22 -10.23 -57.54 -1.93
N ALA A 23 -11.22 -56.91 -1.30
CA ALA A 23 -12.26 -56.17 -2.01
C ALA A 23 -11.75 -54.89 -2.72
N VAL A 24 -10.71 -54.25 -2.16
CA VAL A 24 -10.12 -53.02 -2.69
C VAL A 24 -8.86 -53.29 -3.53
N ASP A 25 -8.48 -54.55 -3.71
CA ASP A 25 -7.27 -54.99 -4.43
C ASP A 25 -5.97 -54.35 -3.88
N ILE A 26 -5.83 -54.41 -2.55
CA ILE A 26 -4.64 -53.95 -1.83
C ILE A 26 -4.07 -55.16 -1.07
N PRO A 27 -2.73 -55.35 -1.03
CA PRO A 27 -2.14 -56.39 -0.19
C PRO A 27 -2.54 -56.20 1.30
N ALA A 28 -3.07 -57.25 1.93
CA ALA A 28 -3.46 -57.27 3.34
C ALA A 28 -2.43 -56.66 4.33
N PRO A 29 -1.10 -56.90 4.21
CA PRO A 29 -0.14 -56.25 5.10
C PRO A 29 -0.04 -54.73 4.88
N THR A 30 -0.21 -54.29 3.64
CA THR A 30 -0.19 -52.87 3.26
C THR A 30 -1.43 -52.16 3.80
N TYR A 31 -2.61 -52.77 3.68
CA TYR A 31 -3.84 -52.22 4.26
C TYR A 31 -3.79 -52.19 5.80
N THR A 32 -3.24 -53.22 6.44
CA THR A 32 -3.05 -53.23 7.91
C THR A 32 -2.13 -52.09 8.37
N ARG A 33 -1.09 -51.77 7.59
CA ARG A 33 -0.22 -50.60 7.86
C ARG A 33 -0.98 -49.29 7.71
N TYR A 34 -1.88 -49.19 6.73
CA TYR A 34 -2.74 -48.00 6.56
C TYR A 34 -3.72 -47.81 7.71
N GLU A 35 -4.28 -48.90 8.26
CA GLU A 35 -5.11 -48.81 9.46
C GLU A 35 -4.31 -48.29 10.66
N GLN A 36 -3.03 -48.69 10.81
CA GLN A 36 -2.16 -48.26 11.91
C GLN A 36 -1.64 -46.82 11.74
N GLU A 37 -1.30 -46.43 10.51
CA GLU A 37 -0.77 -45.10 10.18
C GLU A 37 -1.54 -44.45 9.01
N PRO A 38 -2.76 -43.94 9.26
CA PRO A 38 -3.61 -43.36 8.21
C PRO A 38 -2.97 -42.15 7.49
N ALA A 39 -2.07 -41.43 8.17
CA ALA A 39 -1.34 -40.28 7.62
C ALA A 39 -0.32 -40.63 6.53
N LYS A 40 0.12 -41.90 6.44
CA LYS A 40 1.13 -42.36 5.46
C LYS A 40 0.52 -43.07 4.25
N ILE A 41 -0.79 -43.02 4.09
CA ILE A 41 -1.47 -43.57 2.91
C ILE A 41 -1.11 -42.70 1.70
N PRO A 42 -0.57 -43.27 0.60
CA PRO A 42 -0.39 -42.53 -0.65
C PRO A 42 -1.72 -41.96 -1.15
N ILE A 43 -1.72 -40.72 -1.66
CA ILE A 43 -2.94 -40.00 -2.04
C ILE A 43 -3.83 -40.80 -3.00
N GLU A 44 -3.24 -41.46 -3.99
CA GLU A 44 -3.95 -42.30 -4.97
C GLU A 44 -4.69 -43.47 -4.29
N ARG A 45 -4.07 -44.08 -3.27
CA ARG A 45 -4.69 -45.18 -2.51
C ARG A 45 -5.75 -44.66 -1.55
N ALA A 46 -5.56 -43.47 -0.99
CA ALA A 46 -6.56 -42.83 -0.15
C ALA A 46 -7.84 -42.49 -0.94
N TRP A 47 -7.74 -42.07 -2.21
CA TRP A 47 -8.89 -41.84 -3.09
C TRP A 47 -9.69 -43.10 -3.32
N ILE A 48 -9.02 -44.19 -3.73
CA ILE A 48 -9.68 -45.47 -4.01
C ILE A 48 -10.40 -45.99 -2.76
N ILE A 49 -9.76 -45.90 -1.59
CA ILE A 49 -10.38 -46.32 -0.32
C ILE A 49 -11.56 -45.40 0.06
N ALA A 50 -11.43 -44.09 -0.15
CA ALA A 50 -12.49 -43.12 0.13
C ALA A 50 -13.73 -43.32 -0.76
N ASP A 51 -13.52 -43.50 -2.07
CA ASP A 51 -14.57 -43.78 -3.04
C ASP A 51 -15.27 -45.11 -2.74
N PHE A 52 -14.51 -46.14 -2.38
CA PHE A 52 -15.05 -47.45 -2.04
C PHE A 52 -15.85 -47.43 -0.72
N LEU A 53 -15.41 -46.64 0.26
CA LEU A 53 -16.11 -46.47 1.54
C LEU A 53 -17.20 -45.39 1.51
N GLY A 54 -17.33 -44.64 0.42
CA GLY A 54 -18.29 -43.53 0.29
C GLY A 54 -18.04 -42.38 1.28
N CYS A 55 -16.78 -42.12 1.65
CA CYS A 55 -16.42 -41.10 2.63
C CYS A 55 -15.40 -40.10 2.07
N THR A 56 -15.12 -39.01 2.79
CA THR A 56 -14.10 -38.04 2.35
C THR A 56 -12.70 -38.54 2.64
N ILE A 57 -11.72 -38.09 1.85
CA ILE A 57 -10.29 -38.42 2.04
C ILE A 57 -9.82 -38.00 3.44
N ASP A 58 -10.31 -36.87 3.94
CA ASP A 58 -10.02 -36.42 5.31
C ASP A 58 -10.45 -37.46 6.35
N ALA A 59 -11.60 -38.12 6.16
CA ALA A 59 -12.06 -39.19 7.05
C ALA A 59 -11.17 -40.44 6.98
N VAL A 60 -10.71 -40.84 5.77
CA VAL A 60 -9.80 -41.98 5.56
C VAL A 60 -8.44 -41.74 6.23
N VAL A 61 -7.89 -40.53 6.08
CA VAL A 61 -6.58 -40.13 6.61
C VAL A 61 -6.66 -39.75 8.11
N GLY A 62 -7.87 -39.69 8.68
CA GLY A 62 -8.09 -39.37 10.09
C GLY A 62 -7.91 -37.88 10.41
N ARG A 63 -8.07 -37.00 9.43
CA ARG A 63 -8.09 -35.54 9.58
C ARG A 63 -9.51 -35.08 9.90
N THR A 64 -9.65 -34.12 10.80
CA THR A 64 -10.94 -33.49 11.07
C THR A 64 -11.41 -32.73 9.83
N PRO A 65 -12.61 -33.03 9.28
CA PRO A 65 -13.11 -32.32 8.11
C PRO A 65 -13.37 -30.87 8.48
N ILE A 66 -12.71 -29.96 7.78
CA ILE A 66 -12.97 -28.52 7.91
C ILE A 66 -14.23 -28.25 7.12
N LYS A 67 -15.30 -27.76 7.77
CA LYS A 67 -16.51 -27.35 7.06
C LYS A 67 -16.26 -25.99 6.40
N PRO A 68 -16.31 -25.88 5.06
CA PRO A 68 -16.06 -24.60 4.37
C PRO A 68 -17.03 -23.49 4.80
N SER A 69 -18.23 -23.85 5.24
CA SER A 69 -19.23 -22.91 5.80
C SER A 69 -18.76 -22.25 7.10
N GLU A 70 -17.92 -22.90 7.89
CA GLU A 70 -17.35 -22.36 9.14
C GLU A 70 -16.13 -21.46 8.86
N MET A 71 -15.52 -21.58 7.67
CA MET A 71 -14.44 -20.69 7.20
C MET A 71 -14.96 -19.39 6.58
N ARG A 72 -16.27 -19.26 6.36
CA ARG A 72 -16.86 -18.08 5.73
C ARG A 72 -16.95 -16.91 6.71
N GLY A 73 -16.48 -15.75 6.28
CA GLY A 73 -16.58 -14.50 7.03
C GLY A 73 -18.03 -14.11 7.36
N PRO A 74 -18.25 -13.20 8.32
CA PRO A 74 -19.60 -12.81 8.75
C PRO A 74 -20.47 -12.29 7.61
N VAL A 75 -19.89 -11.56 6.66
CA VAL A 75 -20.59 -11.02 5.48
C VAL A 75 -21.06 -12.13 4.55
N GLN A 76 -20.20 -13.10 4.24
CA GLN A 76 -20.55 -14.22 3.35
C GLN A 76 -21.66 -15.08 3.95
N ARG A 77 -21.68 -15.28 5.28
CA ARG A 77 -22.75 -16.02 5.96
C ARG A 77 -24.11 -15.32 5.82
N VAL A 78 -24.14 -14.00 5.95
CA VAL A 78 -25.36 -13.21 5.73
C VAL A 78 -25.78 -13.26 4.27
N TYR A 79 -24.83 -13.11 3.34
CA TYR A 79 -25.09 -13.20 1.91
C TYR A 79 -25.69 -14.56 1.53
N ASP A 80 -25.10 -15.66 1.98
CA ASP A 80 -25.56 -17.02 1.66
C ASP A 80 -27.00 -17.27 2.16
N ALA A 81 -27.37 -16.65 3.28
CA ALA A 81 -28.70 -16.75 3.90
C ALA A 81 -29.78 -15.90 3.20
N LEU A 82 -29.41 -15.00 2.28
CA LEU A 82 -30.37 -14.21 1.51
C LEU A 82 -31.07 -15.06 0.44
N SER A 83 -32.29 -14.64 0.08
CA SER A 83 -32.97 -15.16 -1.11
C SER A 83 -32.24 -14.72 -2.39
N ASP A 84 -32.39 -15.48 -3.47
CA ASP A 84 -31.71 -15.18 -4.75
C ASP A 84 -32.06 -13.79 -5.29
N LYS A 85 -33.30 -13.33 -5.07
CA LYS A 85 -33.73 -11.97 -5.40
C LYS A 85 -32.96 -10.91 -4.61
N ASN A 86 -32.76 -11.12 -3.31
CA ASN A 86 -32.06 -10.17 -2.46
C ASN A 86 -30.54 -10.22 -2.65
N LYS A 87 -29.99 -11.38 -3.05
CA LYS A 87 -28.59 -11.49 -3.49
C LYS A 87 -28.34 -10.62 -4.71
N GLY A 88 -29.19 -10.71 -5.74
CA GLY A 88 -29.08 -9.86 -6.93
C GLY A 88 -29.15 -8.36 -6.60
N LEU A 89 -30.08 -7.94 -5.74
CA LEU A 89 -30.15 -6.54 -5.30
C LEU A 89 -28.89 -6.09 -4.53
N LEU A 90 -28.31 -6.98 -3.73
CA LEU A 90 -27.09 -6.70 -2.99
C LEU A 90 -25.88 -6.63 -3.93
N ASP A 91 -25.79 -7.50 -4.94
CA ASP A 91 -24.76 -7.45 -5.96
C ASP A 91 -24.82 -6.13 -6.75
N ASP A 92 -26.01 -5.72 -7.20
CA ASP A 92 -26.23 -4.42 -7.86
C ASP A 92 -25.79 -3.24 -6.99
N TYR A 93 -26.06 -3.31 -5.68
CA TYR A 93 -25.66 -2.27 -4.73
C TYR A 93 -24.15 -2.25 -4.48
N LEU A 94 -23.51 -3.41 -4.41
CA LEU A 94 -22.06 -3.53 -4.29
C LEU A 94 -21.36 -2.98 -5.53
N ASP A 95 -21.86 -3.27 -6.73
CA ASP A 95 -21.35 -2.71 -7.98
C ASP A 95 -21.48 -1.18 -7.99
N TYR A 96 -22.60 -0.64 -7.50
CA TYR A 96 -22.78 0.80 -7.37
C TYR A 96 -21.78 1.44 -6.39
N ILE A 97 -21.54 0.83 -5.23
CA ILE A 97 -20.54 1.32 -4.27
C ILE A 97 -19.15 1.29 -4.90
N GLN A 98 -18.75 0.18 -5.52
CA GLN A 98 -17.44 0.07 -6.18
C GLN A 98 -17.28 1.13 -7.28
N TYR A 99 -18.32 1.36 -8.08
CA TYR A 99 -18.32 2.42 -9.09
C TYR A 99 -18.16 3.82 -8.46
N LYS A 100 -18.91 4.10 -7.37
CA LYS A 100 -18.86 5.39 -6.69
C LYS A 100 -17.48 5.62 -6.05
N ASP A 101 -16.95 4.64 -5.34
CA ASP A 101 -15.62 4.70 -4.72
C ASP A 101 -14.54 4.88 -5.79
N GLY A 102 -14.63 4.16 -6.91
CA GLY A 102 -13.71 4.34 -8.03
C GLY A 102 -13.78 5.75 -8.62
N LYS A 103 -14.97 6.35 -8.72
CA LYS A 103 -15.16 7.72 -9.19
C LYS A 103 -14.62 8.75 -8.20
N GLU A 104 -14.81 8.53 -6.90
CA GLU A 104 -14.29 9.40 -5.85
C GLU A 104 -12.76 9.37 -5.83
N GLN A 105 -12.16 8.18 -5.80
CA GLN A 105 -10.72 8.01 -5.91
C GLN A 105 -10.15 8.62 -7.20
N ALA A 106 -10.85 8.52 -8.33
CA ALA A 106 -10.41 9.15 -9.57
C ALA A 106 -10.46 10.68 -9.49
N ARG A 107 -11.43 11.25 -8.77
CA ARG A 107 -11.51 12.70 -8.54
C ARG A 107 -10.40 13.17 -7.62
N ASP A 108 -10.14 12.45 -6.54
CA ASP A 108 -9.08 12.79 -5.57
C ASP A 108 -7.71 12.73 -6.26
N ARG A 109 -7.42 11.64 -6.98
CA ARG A 109 -6.20 11.54 -7.80
C ARG A 109 -6.09 12.66 -8.83
N ALA A 110 -7.20 13.06 -9.45
CA ALA A 110 -7.20 14.16 -10.41
C ALA A 110 -6.98 15.53 -9.74
N GLN A 111 -7.44 15.73 -8.51
CA GLN A 111 -7.19 16.94 -7.73
C GLN A 111 -5.74 17.00 -7.29
N ASP A 112 -5.20 15.91 -6.74
CA ASP A 112 -3.78 15.83 -6.35
C ASP A 112 -2.87 16.05 -7.56
N GLN A 113 -3.19 15.42 -8.69
CA GLN A 113 -2.46 15.62 -9.93
C GLN A 113 -2.47 17.09 -10.39
N ARG A 114 -3.62 17.78 -10.31
CA ARG A 114 -3.71 19.21 -10.65
C ARG A 114 -2.87 20.07 -9.70
N ARG A 115 -2.95 19.80 -8.41
CA ARG A 115 -2.15 20.50 -7.39
C ARG A 115 -0.65 20.38 -7.68
N TYR A 116 -0.17 19.18 -7.97
CA TYR A 116 1.25 18.98 -8.31
C TYR A 116 1.62 19.59 -9.67
N GLU A 117 0.74 19.58 -10.66
CA GLU A 117 0.96 20.27 -11.93
C GLU A 117 1.09 21.79 -11.77
N GLU A 118 0.28 22.39 -10.90
CA GLU A 118 0.37 23.82 -10.55
C GLU A 118 1.71 24.13 -9.85
N LEU A 119 2.13 23.29 -8.89
CA LEU A 119 3.44 23.41 -8.25
C LEU A 119 4.60 23.30 -9.26
N VAL A 120 4.53 22.33 -10.18
CA VAL A 120 5.51 22.19 -11.27
C VAL A 120 5.59 23.47 -12.09
N GLN A 121 4.46 24.08 -12.45
CA GLN A 121 4.45 25.33 -13.22
C GLN A 121 5.05 26.50 -12.44
N GLN A 122 4.71 26.63 -11.16
CA GLN A 122 5.26 27.66 -10.27
C GLN A 122 6.78 27.52 -10.12
N TYR A 123 7.27 26.33 -9.79
CA TYR A 123 8.70 26.08 -9.65
C TYR A 123 9.43 26.19 -10.98
N SER A 124 8.82 25.76 -12.10
CA SER A 124 9.41 25.94 -13.42
C SER A 124 9.63 27.41 -13.72
N ARG A 125 8.64 28.26 -13.44
CA ARG A 125 8.77 29.72 -13.61
C ARG A 125 9.91 30.28 -12.77
N GLN A 126 9.97 29.93 -11.48
CA GLN A 126 11.04 30.39 -10.60
C GLN A 126 12.42 29.90 -11.04
N PHE A 127 12.51 28.65 -11.51
CA PHE A 127 13.73 28.07 -12.05
C PHE A 127 14.22 28.83 -13.29
N TYR A 128 13.33 29.13 -14.24
CA TYR A 128 13.71 29.93 -15.41
C TYR A 128 14.07 31.39 -15.04
N GLU A 129 13.39 31.98 -14.04
CA GLU A 129 13.69 33.32 -13.55
C GLU A 129 15.05 33.40 -12.82
N SER A 130 15.41 32.38 -12.01
CA SER A 130 16.73 32.32 -11.36
C SER A 130 17.85 32.10 -12.38
N MET A 131 17.62 31.26 -13.39
CA MET A 131 18.60 30.93 -14.43
C MET A 131 18.78 32.07 -15.47
N GLY A 132 17.75 32.90 -15.69
CA GLY A 132 17.81 34.04 -16.61
C GLY A 132 18.77 35.17 -16.20
N SER A 133 19.35 35.09 -14.99
CA SER A 133 20.25 36.11 -14.45
C SER A 133 21.75 35.81 -14.63
N GLY A 134 22.12 34.62 -15.09
CA GLY A 134 23.49 34.36 -15.57
C GLY A 134 23.88 32.89 -15.59
N GLU A 135 23.94 32.26 -16.77
CA GLU A 135 24.81 31.11 -17.05
C GLU A 135 24.81 30.74 -18.55
N ALA A 136 26.00 30.53 -19.12
CA ALA A 136 26.18 30.07 -20.50
C ALA A 136 25.74 28.60 -20.69
N ASP A 137 25.81 27.79 -19.63
CA ASP A 137 25.45 26.37 -19.62
C ASP A 137 23.97 26.11 -19.92
N PHE A 138 23.07 27.04 -19.58
CA PHE A 138 21.64 26.93 -19.90
C PHE A 138 21.35 27.06 -21.39
N ILE A 139 22.05 28.00 -22.07
CA ILE A 139 21.91 28.18 -23.51
C ILE A 139 22.36 26.90 -24.21
N ASP A 140 23.46 26.30 -23.78
CA ASP A 140 23.93 25.03 -24.34
C ASP A 140 22.99 23.87 -24.00
N LEU A 141 22.45 23.77 -22.77
CA LEU A 141 21.53 22.70 -22.36
C LEU A 141 20.20 22.73 -23.12
N VAL A 142 19.63 23.93 -23.31
CA VAL A 142 18.41 24.13 -24.09
C VAL A 142 18.69 23.99 -25.59
N SER A 143 19.86 24.42 -26.08
CA SER A 143 20.22 24.35 -27.50
C SER A 143 20.61 22.94 -27.96
N LEU A 144 21.23 22.14 -27.09
CA LEU A 144 21.62 20.75 -27.37
C LEU A 144 20.48 19.74 -27.14
N GLY A 145 19.37 20.18 -26.54
CA GLY A 145 18.17 19.35 -26.40
C GLY A 145 18.29 18.21 -25.38
N ASP A 146 19.22 18.31 -24.41
CA ASP A 146 19.36 17.32 -23.35
C ASP A 146 18.28 17.53 -22.27
N ALA A 147 17.10 16.98 -22.58
CA ALA A 147 15.91 17.10 -21.76
C ALA A 147 15.99 16.32 -20.45
N ASP A 148 16.88 15.34 -20.32
CA ASP A 148 17.06 14.57 -19.08
C ASP A 148 18.00 15.30 -18.11
N ALA A 149 19.06 15.92 -18.62
CA ALA A 149 19.90 16.81 -17.82
C ALA A 149 19.12 18.05 -17.34
N LEU A 150 18.24 18.64 -18.17
CA LEU A 150 17.34 19.73 -17.74
C LEU A 150 16.36 19.29 -16.64
N ARG A 151 15.82 18.08 -16.75
CA ARG A 151 14.96 17.49 -15.70
C ARG A 151 15.72 17.33 -14.39
N ALA A 152 16.95 16.80 -14.42
CA ALA A 152 17.75 16.60 -13.22
C ALA A 152 18.06 17.93 -12.50
N ARG A 153 18.48 18.94 -13.25
CA ARG A 153 18.74 20.30 -12.72
C ARG A 153 17.49 20.94 -12.13
N PHE A 154 16.32 20.76 -12.78
CA PHE A 154 15.05 21.24 -12.25
C PHE A 154 14.69 20.59 -10.91
N LEU A 155 14.84 19.26 -10.80
CA LEU A 155 14.52 18.54 -9.56
C LEU A 155 15.46 18.92 -8.41
N GLU A 156 16.76 19.10 -8.68
CA GLU A 156 17.73 19.58 -7.69
C GLU A 156 17.41 21.01 -7.21
N PHE A 157 16.94 21.87 -8.11
CA PHE A 157 16.45 23.19 -7.74
C PHE A 157 15.23 23.12 -6.81
N VAL A 158 14.26 22.25 -7.12
CA VAL A 158 13.08 22.03 -6.27
C VAL A 158 13.49 21.49 -4.90
N GLU A 159 14.37 20.49 -4.85
CA GLU A 159 14.88 19.91 -3.60
C GLU A 159 15.56 20.96 -2.72
N THR A 160 16.41 21.80 -3.32
CA THR A 160 17.06 22.92 -2.61
C THR A 160 16.04 23.90 -2.04
N ARG A 161 15.00 24.25 -2.82
CA ARG A 161 13.95 25.18 -2.36
C ARG A 161 13.09 24.59 -1.24
N LEU A 162 12.75 23.31 -1.31
CA LEU A 162 12.03 22.62 -0.24
C LEU A 162 12.87 22.58 1.05
N ALA A 163 14.17 22.31 0.95
CA ALA A 163 15.08 22.36 2.08
C ALA A 163 15.16 23.77 2.70
N ASP A 164 15.27 24.82 1.87
CA ASP A 164 15.29 26.20 2.34
C ASP A 164 13.97 26.61 3.03
N GLU A 165 12.83 26.15 2.52
CA GLU A 165 11.51 26.40 3.13
C GLU A 165 11.37 25.65 4.46
N ARG A 166 11.78 24.38 4.51
CA ARG A 166 11.83 23.59 5.74
C ARG A 166 12.68 24.25 6.81
N ASP A 167 13.89 24.68 6.48
CA ASP A 167 14.82 25.26 7.45
C ASP A 167 14.26 26.57 8.05
N ARG A 168 13.52 27.35 7.24
CA ARG A 168 12.78 28.54 7.73
C ARG A 168 11.63 28.16 8.66
N GLU A 169 10.80 27.17 8.29
CA GLU A 169 9.69 26.71 9.14
C GLU A 169 10.18 26.15 10.48
N ILE A 170 11.29 25.40 10.49
CA ILE A 170 11.92 24.90 11.71
C ILE A 170 12.44 26.06 12.56
N ALA A 171 13.09 27.05 11.96
CA ALA A 171 13.58 28.23 12.68
C ALA A 171 12.44 29.00 13.36
N ASP A 172 11.34 29.24 12.65
CA ASP A 172 10.15 29.93 13.18
C ASP A 172 9.49 29.12 14.32
N ALA A 173 9.44 27.79 14.19
CA ALA A 173 8.94 26.90 15.22
C ALA A 173 9.80 26.94 16.49
N LEU A 174 11.12 26.97 16.33
CA LEU A 174 12.07 27.04 17.44
C LEU A 174 12.02 28.38 18.17
N ASP A 175 11.90 29.51 17.46
CA ASP A 175 11.73 30.83 18.07
C ASP A 175 10.44 30.91 18.91
N THR A 176 9.36 30.35 18.37
CA THR A 176 8.07 30.23 19.08
C THR A 176 8.21 29.37 20.33
N ALA A 177 8.84 28.21 20.21
CA ALA A 177 9.07 27.28 21.31
C ALA A 177 9.93 27.90 22.42
N GLU A 178 11.00 28.59 22.06
CA GLU A 178 11.88 29.29 23.00
C GLU A 178 11.12 30.38 23.76
N SER A 179 10.31 31.17 23.03
CA SER A 179 9.47 32.22 23.61
C SER A 179 8.41 31.68 24.58
N VAL A 180 7.86 30.49 24.34
CA VAL A 180 6.92 29.82 25.25
C VAL A 180 7.66 29.20 26.45
N GLY A 181 8.79 28.54 26.21
CA GLY A 181 9.61 27.94 27.26
C GLY A 181 10.12 28.97 28.27
N ARG A 182 10.53 30.16 27.81
CA ARG A 182 10.90 31.29 28.70
C ARG A 182 9.73 31.78 29.56
N ARG A 183 8.49 31.75 29.05
CA ARG A 183 7.29 32.16 29.78
C ARG A 183 6.82 31.11 30.79
N ASN A 184 6.96 29.83 30.45
CA ASN A 184 6.45 28.69 31.22
C ASN A 184 7.57 27.90 31.92
N ALA A 185 8.71 28.53 32.19
CA ALA A 185 9.94 27.88 32.72
C ALA A 185 9.79 27.17 34.08
N ARG A 186 8.61 27.24 34.72
CA ARG A 186 8.28 26.58 35.98
C ARG A 186 7.42 25.32 35.81
N ASP A 187 6.91 25.04 34.61
CA ASP A 187 5.99 23.93 34.33
C ASP A 187 6.73 22.71 33.76
N ASN A 188 6.29 21.50 34.14
CA ASN A 188 6.88 20.22 33.74
C ASN A 188 6.45 19.77 32.32
N GLY A 189 6.60 20.68 31.35
CA GLY A 189 6.29 20.44 29.94
C GLY A 189 5.71 21.68 29.27
N TRP A 190 5.92 21.79 27.95
CA TRP A 190 5.46 22.93 27.14
C TRP A 190 4.48 22.47 26.08
N GLU A 191 3.33 23.12 26.05
CA GLU A 191 2.37 23.03 24.96
C GLU A 191 2.41 24.33 24.17
N PHE A 192 2.54 24.22 22.86
CA PHE A 192 2.44 25.35 21.95
C PHE A 192 1.97 24.87 20.57
N GLU A 193 1.42 25.79 19.80
CA GLU A 193 0.91 25.54 18.47
C GLU A 193 1.81 26.24 17.45
N VAL A 194 2.27 25.51 16.43
CA VAL A 194 3.04 26.06 15.31
C VAL A 194 2.40 25.56 14.03
N ALA A 195 2.15 26.45 13.08
CA ALA A 195 1.56 26.13 11.77
C ALA A 195 0.24 25.30 11.83
N GLY A 196 -0.55 25.46 12.90
CA GLY A 196 -1.82 24.73 13.10
C GLY A 196 -1.66 23.34 13.73
N GLU A 197 -0.43 22.92 14.03
CA GLU A 197 -0.14 21.67 14.72
C GLU A 197 0.20 21.93 16.18
N ARG A 198 -0.37 21.11 17.07
CA ARG A 198 -0.12 21.19 18.51
C ARG A 198 1.08 20.34 18.89
N PHE A 199 2.12 20.99 19.40
CA PHE A 199 3.33 20.35 19.90
C PHE A 199 3.31 20.27 21.42
N LEU A 200 3.72 19.10 21.92
CA LEU A 200 3.79 18.81 23.35
C LEU A 200 5.16 18.23 23.68
N ILE A 201 6.00 19.02 24.35
CA ILE A 201 7.29 18.59 24.86
C ILE A 201 7.10 18.19 26.33
N ARG A 202 7.14 16.88 26.60
CA ARG A 202 7.11 16.35 27.97
C ARG A 202 8.50 15.92 28.43
N ASP A 203 8.70 16.00 29.73
CA ASP A 203 9.87 15.44 30.37
C ASP A 203 9.87 13.90 30.29
N THR A 204 11.01 13.32 29.94
CA THR A 204 11.21 11.87 29.88
C THR A 204 11.51 11.27 31.25
N LYS A 205 11.87 12.10 32.25
CA LYS A 205 12.06 11.68 33.65
C LYS A 205 11.32 12.64 34.57
N PRO A 206 10.46 12.17 35.48
CA PRO A 206 9.50 13.03 36.21
C PRO A 206 10.10 14.01 37.26
N LYS A 207 11.38 14.39 37.20
CA LYS A 207 12.05 15.16 38.27
C LYS A 207 13.13 16.17 37.84
N GLU A 208 13.47 16.32 36.56
CA GLU A 208 14.52 17.26 36.15
C GLU A 208 13.99 18.25 35.10
N PRO A 209 13.85 19.54 35.41
CA PRO A 209 13.34 20.50 34.43
C PRO A 209 14.18 20.44 33.16
N LEU A 210 13.55 20.16 32.02
CA LEU A 210 14.24 20.23 30.73
C LEU A 210 14.78 21.64 30.53
N SER A 211 16.07 21.76 30.21
CA SER A 211 16.60 23.05 29.75
C SER A 211 15.94 23.43 28.43
N ILE A 212 15.73 24.72 28.21
CA ILE A 212 15.18 25.27 26.96
C ILE A 212 15.96 24.78 25.75
N GLU A 213 17.28 24.73 25.85
CA GLU A 213 18.15 24.23 24.80
C GLU A 213 17.87 22.75 24.46
N LEU A 214 17.70 21.88 25.46
CA LEU A 214 17.43 20.45 25.23
C LEU A 214 16.02 20.21 24.65
N ALA A 215 15.05 21.04 25.03
CA ALA A 215 13.69 20.98 24.51
C ALA A 215 13.64 21.42 23.03
N CYS A 216 14.29 22.54 22.71
CA CYS A 216 14.43 23.03 21.34
C CYS A 216 15.19 22.02 20.46
N TYR A 217 16.24 21.38 20.97
CA TYR A 217 16.96 20.34 20.24
C TYR A 217 16.08 19.13 19.91
N LYS A 218 15.28 18.65 20.86
CA LYS A 218 14.33 17.53 20.63
C LYS A 218 13.26 17.90 19.61
N LEU A 219 12.70 19.11 19.72
CA LEU A 219 11.72 19.64 18.78
C LEU A 219 12.31 19.72 17.37
N SER A 220 13.51 20.29 17.23
CA SER A 220 14.20 20.42 15.95
C SER A 220 14.34 19.06 15.26
N ASN A 221 14.83 18.03 15.96
CA ASN A 221 14.96 16.69 15.38
C ASN A 221 13.62 16.08 14.96
N MET A 222 12.56 16.29 15.75
CA MET A 222 11.22 15.80 15.42
C MET A 222 10.65 16.49 14.17
N LEU A 223 10.77 17.82 14.10
CA LEU A 223 10.31 18.61 12.97
C LEU A 223 11.11 18.32 11.70
N SER A 224 12.44 18.20 11.80
CA SER A 224 13.28 17.81 10.67
C SER A 224 12.81 16.49 10.08
N ALA A 225 12.56 15.47 10.90
CA ALA A 225 12.11 14.17 10.42
C ALA A 225 10.73 14.23 9.74
N GLN A 226 9.77 14.97 10.31
CA GLN A 226 8.43 15.13 9.73
C GLN A 226 8.45 15.91 8.41
N TYR A 227 9.20 17.02 8.37
CA TYR A 227 9.29 17.82 7.16
C TYR A 227 10.13 17.16 6.07
N GLU A 228 11.15 16.38 6.40
CA GLU A 228 11.85 15.54 5.42
C GLU A 228 10.92 14.51 4.75
N GLU A 229 9.99 13.93 5.50
CA GLU A 229 8.97 13.02 4.95
C GLU A 229 8.00 13.78 4.03
N ARG A 230 7.52 14.94 4.48
CA ARG A 230 6.67 15.83 3.67
C ARG A 230 7.35 16.30 2.39
N ASP A 231 8.63 16.68 2.48
CA ASP A 231 9.44 17.15 1.34
C ASP A 231 9.64 16.00 0.34
N ARG A 232 9.85 14.77 0.81
CA ARG A 232 9.96 13.58 -0.03
C ARG A 232 8.67 13.32 -0.79
N GLU A 233 7.52 13.32 -0.11
CA GLU A 233 6.21 13.14 -0.75
C GLU A 233 5.95 14.24 -1.79
N ALA A 234 6.25 15.49 -1.44
CA ALA A 234 6.11 16.62 -2.36
C ALA A 234 7.01 16.47 -3.59
N LEU A 235 8.27 16.07 -3.41
CA LEU A 235 9.23 15.87 -4.50
C LEU A 235 8.79 14.71 -5.42
N GLU A 236 8.30 13.60 -4.86
CA GLU A 236 7.76 12.47 -5.63
C GLU A 236 6.52 12.87 -6.45
N GLY A 237 5.61 13.63 -5.84
CA GLY A 237 4.43 14.17 -6.51
C GLY A 237 4.78 15.13 -7.66
N ILE A 238 5.68 16.07 -7.41
CA ILE A 238 6.21 17.02 -8.41
C ILE A 238 6.91 16.27 -9.55
N THR A 239 7.75 15.28 -9.22
CA THR A 239 8.46 14.46 -10.21
C THR A 239 7.49 13.71 -11.12
N SER A 240 6.49 13.06 -10.52
CA SER A 240 5.46 12.32 -11.26
C SER A 240 4.64 13.23 -12.16
N ALA A 241 4.26 14.41 -11.66
CA ALA A 241 3.53 15.41 -12.44
C ALA A 241 4.37 15.97 -13.59
N TYR A 242 5.64 16.30 -13.34
CA TYR A 242 6.58 16.78 -14.37
C TYR A 242 6.74 15.75 -15.49
N ASP A 243 6.98 14.48 -15.15
CA ASP A 243 7.13 13.40 -16.12
C ASP A 243 5.82 13.11 -16.87
N GLY A 244 4.67 13.23 -16.20
CA GLY A 244 3.34 13.12 -16.81
C GLY A 244 3.06 14.26 -17.80
N MET A 245 3.42 15.50 -17.46
CA MET A 245 3.32 16.65 -18.36
C MET A 245 4.25 16.51 -19.57
N ARG A 246 5.50 16.08 -19.37
CA ARG A 246 6.47 15.83 -20.45
C ARG A 246 6.00 14.71 -21.38
N ARG A 247 5.50 13.60 -20.85
CA ARG A 247 4.93 12.51 -21.65
C ARG A 247 3.76 12.98 -22.50
N ARG A 248 2.82 13.77 -21.94
CA ARG A 248 1.71 14.37 -22.71
C ARG A 248 2.19 15.33 -23.80
N ARG A 249 3.22 16.13 -23.52
CA ARG A 249 3.82 17.06 -24.49
C ARG A 249 4.52 16.34 -25.64
N ASN A 250 5.21 15.23 -25.36
CA ASN A 250 5.90 14.42 -26.35
C ASN A 250 4.96 13.48 -27.13
N ALA A 251 3.82 13.08 -26.53
CA ALA A 251 2.80 12.24 -27.18
C ALA A 251 2.02 12.96 -28.29
N PHE A 252 2.07 14.30 -28.33
CA PHE A 252 1.61 15.10 -29.47
C PHE A 252 2.82 15.60 -30.27
N PRO A 253 3.42 14.79 -31.16
CA PRO A 253 4.36 15.33 -32.14
C PRO A 253 3.61 16.36 -32.98
N ARG A 254 4.24 17.52 -33.22
CA ARG A 254 3.71 18.59 -34.07
C ARG A 254 3.18 18.03 -35.40
N SER A 255 1.87 17.78 -35.50
CA SER A 255 1.18 17.47 -36.75
C SER A 255 0.76 18.73 -37.52
N LEU A 256 1.21 19.91 -37.08
CA LEU A 256 1.03 21.17 -37.80
C LEU A 256 2.33 21.57 -38.50
N GLY A 257 2.70 20.76 -39.48
CA GLY A 257 3.70 21.04 -40.51
C GLY A 257 3.20 20.62 -41.89
N GLY A 258 1.89 20.72 -42.12
CA GLY A 258 1.26 20.47 -43.40
C GLY A 258 1.38 21.70 -44.30
N SER A 259 2.27 21.59 -45.29
CA SER A 259 2.33 22.33 -46.55
C SER A 259 1.08 23.15 -46.90
N TYR A 260 1.17 24.48 -46.79
CA TYR A 260 0.38 25.35 -47.65
C TYR A 260 1.22 25.61 -48.90
N GLY A 261 0.93 24.82 -49.94
CA GLY A 261 1.34 25.10 -51.30
C GLY A 261 0.81 26.47 -51.71
N ASN A 262 1.73 27.31 -52.14
CA ASN A 262 1.46 28.64 -52.66
C ASN A 262 0.98 28.48 -54.11
N ASP A 263 -0.34 28.45 -54.34
CA ASP A 263 -0.93 28.63 -55.67
C ASP A 263 -1.38 30.08 -55.80
N HIS A 264 -0.55 30.88 -56.47
CA HIS A 264 -0.96 32.15 -57.06
C HIS A 264 -0.88 32.05 -58.59
N HIS A 265 -1.99 32.46 -59.20
CA HIS A 265 -2.25 32.86 -60.59
C HIS A 265 -1.08 32.98 -61.57
#